data_AF-A0A1M4M2Q4-F1
#
_entry.id   AF-A0A1M4M2Q4-F1
#
_cell.length_a   1.000
_cell.length_b   1.000
_cell.length_c   1.000
_cell.angle_alpha   90.00
_cell.angle_beta   90.00
_cell.angle_gamma   90.00
#
_symmetry.space_group_name_H-M   'P 1'
#
loop_
_entity.id
_entity.type
_entity.pdbx_description
1 polymer ?
#
loop_
_entity_poly.entity_id
_entity_poly.type
_entity_poly.pdbx_seq_one_letter_code
_entity_poly.pdbx_strand_id
1 'polypeptide(L)'
;MRIDKINSISSVTTKQENLTNKDKQITNEKPAAVFEKSNRSSKATYEKTSHIYDKATIDRLKAESKRTYESLIRLIEDLLNRQGKSLKLLDPTEVVEVDEQARLEAQQMIAEDGPLGVEAVSQRIVDFAIAISGGDKSKLDSLKAAIDEGFKQAEKILGGLPEISRQTYDLIMEKLDNWEKSDK
;
A
#
# COMPACT_ATOMS: atom_id res chain seq x y z
N MET A 1 -12.37 43.65 -53.35
CA MET A 1 -13.83 43.57 -53.54
C MET A 1 -14.38 42.62 -52.49
N ARG A 2 -15.51 42.93 -51.84
CA ARG A 2 -16.11 42.22 -50.68
C ARG A 2 -15.34 42.37 -49.36
N ILE A 3 -16.09 42.32 -48.25
CA ILE A 3 -15.77 42.66 -46.84
C ILE A 3 -16.51 41.62 -45.95
N ASP A 4 -16.43 41.76 -44.62
CA ASP A 4 -17.17 41.04 -43.55
C ASP A 4 -16.68 39.61 -43.21
N LYS A 5 -16.71 39.11 -41.95
CA LYS A 5 -16.96 39.65 -40.58
C LYS A 5 -16.58 38.53 -39.55
N ILE A 6 -16.48 38.65 -38.21
CA ILE A 6 -16.65 39.73 -37.19
C ILE A 6 -15.59 39.54 -36.05
N ASN A 7 -15.54 40.46 -35.08
CA ASN A 7 -15.39 40.36 -33.59
C ASN A 7 -14.92 39.05 -32.88
N SER A 8 -14.37 39.06 -31.64
CA SER A 8 -13.76 40.04 -30.68
C SER A 8 -13.43 39.22 -29.38
N ILE A 9 -12.97 39.65 -28.18
CA ILE A 9 -12.70 40.93 -27.47
C ILE A 9 -11.48 40.71 -26.52
N SER A 10 -10.93 41.78 -25.91
CA SER A 10 -9.88 41.69 -24.86
C SER A 10 -10.20 42.54 -23.62
N SER A 11 -10.17 41.96 -22.41
CA SER A 11 -10.19 42.63 -21.09
C SER A 11 -10.17 41.60 -19.95
N VAL A 12 -9.74 41.86 -18.69
CA VAL A 12 -8.63 42.66 -18.12
C VAL A 12 -8.51 42.26 -16.62
N THR A 13 -7.35 42.54 -16.02
CA THR A 13 -6.95 42.48 -14.58
C THR A 13 -8.05 42.52 -13.49
N THR A 14 -7.81 41.83 -12.36
CA THR A 14 -8.43 42.14 -11.05
C THR A 14 -7.38 42.14 -9.93
N LYS A 15 -7.35 43.19 -9.08
CA LYS A 15 -6.56 43.21 -7.85
C LYS A 15 -7.11 44.22 -6.81
N GLN A 16 -7.33 43.74 -5.59
CA GLN A 16 -7.33 44.45 -4.29
C GLN A 16 -8.41 45.51 -3.91
N GLU A 17 -9.00 45.25 -2.72
CA GLU A 17 -9.28 46.16 -1.58
C GLU A 17 -10.54 47.07 -1.45
N ASN A 18 -11.32 46.76 -0.41
CA ASN A 18 -11.81 47.61 0.71
C ASN A 18 -12.32 49.05 0.45
N LEU A 19 -13.59 49.34 0.81
CA LEU A 19 -13.95 50.11 2.03
C LEU A 19 -15.48 50.23 2.26
N THR A 20 -15.90 50.85 3.36
CA THR A 20 -17.28 50.88 3.91
C THR A 20 -17.93 52.27 3.96
N ASN A 21 -19.28 52.36 3.98
CA ASN A 21 -20.10 52.96 5.08
C ASN A 21 -21.56 53.40 4.70
N LYS A 22 -22.50 53.18 5.65
CA LYS A 22 -23.65 54.06 6.06
C LYS A 22 -24.81 54.36 5.07
N ASP A 23 -26.07 54.64 5.50
CA ASP A 23 -26.74 54.61 6.83
C ASP A 23 -28.29 54.47 6.71
N LYS A 24 -28.99 54.26 7.85
CA LYS A 24 -30.47 54.21 8.12
C LYS A 24 -31.24 52.95 7.63
N GLN A 25 -32.07 52.21 8.39
CA GLN A 25 -33.05 52.41 9.51
C GLN A 25 -34.54 52.46 9.04
N ILE A 26 -35.56 51.79 9.62
CA ILE A 26 -35.72 50.91 10.83
C ILE A 26 -36.78 49.78 10.56
N THR A 27 -36.90 48.82 11.48
CA THR A 27 -38.03 47.89 11.82
C THR A 27 -37.98 46.46 11.21
N ASN A 28 -38.23 45.37 11.95
CA ASN A 28 -38.43 45.23 13.42
C ASN A 28 -38.08 43.81 13.96
N GLU A 29 -37.88 43.75 15.29
CA GLU A 29 -37.92 42.58 16.19
C GLU A 29 -36.77 41.54 16.29
N LYS A 30 -36.70 40.93 17.49
CA LYS A 30 -35.82 39.86 18.00
C LYS A 30 -34.33 40.21 18.21
N PRO A 31 -33.90 40.52 19.45
CA PRO A 31 -32.48 40.51 19.80
C PRO A 31 -31.98 39.05 19.86
N ALA A 32 -31.13 38.66 18.91
CA ALA A 32 -30.39 37.41 19.00
C ALA A 32 -29.41 37.47 20.19
N ALA A 33 -29.29 36.37 20.95
CA ALA A 33 -28.39 36.32 22.11
C ALA A 33 -26.93 36.49 21.67
N VAL A 34 -26.28 37.56 22.14
CA VAL A 34 -24.87 37.85 21.86
C VAL A 34 -24.00 36.83 22.58
N PHE A 35 -23.27 36.02 21.82
CA PHE A 35 -22.40 34.99 22.40
C PHE A 35 -21.04 35.58 22.79
N GLU A 36 -20.94 36.11 24.01
CA GLU A 36 -19.65 36.55 24.57
C GLU A 36 -18.69 35.36 24.71
N LYS A 37 -17.59 35.40 23.95
CA LYS A 37 -16.54 34.38 23.99
C LYS A 37 -15.68 34.52 25.25
N SER A 38 -16.16 34.02 26.39
CA SER A 38 -15.40 33.94 27.63
C SER A 38 -14.99 32.52 28.00
N ASN A 39 -13.78 32.41 28.56
CA ASN A 39 -13.18 31.29 29.30
C ASN A 39 -13.02 29.88 28.68
N ARG A 40 -11.75 29.44 28.75
CA ARG A 40 -11.28 28.06 28.99
C ARG A 40 -11.90 26.93 28.16
N SER A 41 -11.33 26.69 26.98
CA SER A 41 -11.35 25.34 26.39
C SER A 41 -10.42 24.40 27.15
N SER A 42 -10.88 23.82 28.26
CA SER A 42 -10.29 22.59 28.80
C SER A 42 -10.62 21.43 27.85
N LYS A 43 -9.88 21.32 26.75
CA LYS A 43 -9.98 20.15 25.87
C LYS A 43 -9.54 18.93 26.67
N ALA A 44 -10.47 18.05 26.96
CA ALA A 44 -10.16 16.75 27.57
C ALA A 44 -9.17 15.99 26.68
N THR A 45 -8.18 15.36 27.31
CA THR A 45 -7.15 14.59 26.65
C THR A 45 -7.75 13.32 26.05
N TYR A 46 -8.18 13.42 24.79
CA TYR A 46 -8.20 12.26 23.91
C TYR A 46 -6.83 12.17 23.26
N GLU A 47 -5.92 11.45 23.92
CA GLU A 47 -4.78 10.87 23.22
C GLU A 47 -5.35 9.91 22.16
N LYS A 48 -5.46 10.43 20.93
CA LYS A 48 -5.66 9.61 19.75
C LYS A 48 -4.45 8.68 19.69
N THR A 49 -4.64 7.42 20.10
CA THR A 49 -3.62 6.37 20.10
C THR A 49 -3.06 6.26 18.68
N SER A 50 -1.94 6.95 18.46
CA SER A 50 -1.30 7.01 17.16
C SER A 50 -0.73 5.63 16.92
N HIS A 51 -1.38 4.83 16.07
CA HIS A 51 -0.91 3.50 15.69
C HIS A 51 0.56 3.59 15.30
N ILE A 52 1.43 3.09 16.17
CA ILE A 52 2.88 3.13 15.96
C ILE A 52 3.19 2.00 15.00
N TYR A 53 3.33 2.33 13.72
CA TYR A 53 3.87 1.45 12.69
C TYR A 53 5.04 2.15 12.02
N ASP A 54 6.10 1.41 11.71
CA ASP A 54 7.20 1.94 10.91
C ASP A 54 6.74 2.04 9.45
N LYS A 55 6.17 3.20 9.13
CA LYS A 55 5.74 3.55 7.78
C LYS A 55 6.88 3.52 6.76
N ALA A 56 8.12 3.86 7.15
CA ALA A 56 9.26 3.90 6.24
C ALA A 56 9.66 2.48 5.82
N THR A 57 9.76 1.55 6.79
CA THR A 57 10.02 0.13 6.50
C THR A 57 8.85 -0.52 5.76
N ILE A 58 7.60 -0.22 6.12
CA ILE A 58 6.42 -0.73 5.38
C ILE A 58 6.41 -0.25 3.92
N ASP A 59 6.70 1.01 3.65
CA ASP A 59 6.73 1.54 2.28
C ASP A 59 7.94 1.01 1.49
N ARG A 60 9.10 0.78 2.16
CA ARG A 60 10.27 0.08 1.60
C ARG A 60 9.90 -1.34 1.14
N LEU A 61 9.33 -2.14 2.04
CA LEU A 61 8.95 -3.54 1.78
C LEU A 61 7.89 -3.66 0.67
N LYS A 62 6.92 -2.73 0.62
CA LYS A 62 5.95 -2.65 -0.49
C LYS A 62 6.62 -2.35 -1.83
N ALA A 63 7.57 -1.40 -1.85
CA ALA A 63 8.30 -1.05 -3.07
C ALA A 63 9.21 -2.21 -3.54
N GLU A 64 9.80 -2.95 -2.60
CA GLU A 64 10.59 -4.15 -2.87
C GLU A 64 9.74 -5.29 -3.44
N SER A 65 8.64 -5.65 -2.76
CA SER A 65 7.68 -6.66 -3.22
C SER A 65 7.11 -6.32 -4.62
N LYS A 66 6.79 -5.04 -4.89
CA LYS A 66 6.37 -4.58 -6.21
C LYS A 66 7.44 -4.79 -7.28
N ARG A 67 8.73 -4.59 -6.98
CA ARG A 67 9.83 -4.85 -7.93
C ARG A 67 9.95 -6.34 -8.24
N THR A 68 9.87 -7.21 -7.23
CA THR A 68 9.89 -8.67 -7.44
C THR A 68 8.71 -9.14 -8.28
N TYR A 69 7.50 -8.61 -8.01
CA TYR A 69 6.31 -8.88 -8.82
C TYR A 69 6.46 -8.41 -10.26
N GLU A 70 7.00 -7.20 -10.50
CA GLU A 70 7.28 -6.72 -11.85
C GLU A 70 8.30 -7.60 -12.60
N SER A 71 9.32 -8.13 -11.91
CA SER A 71 10.27 -9.08 -12.54
C SER A 71 9.60 -10.41 -12.91
N LEU A 72 8.70 -10.92 -12.07
CA LEU A 72 7.91 -12.12 -12.40
C LEU A 72 6.99 -11.88 -13.62
N ILE A 73 6.36 -10.71 -13.72
CA ILE A 73 5.54 -10.36 -14.88
C ILE A 73 6.40 -10.25 -16.15
N ARG A 74 7.58 -9.61 -16.08
CA ARG A 74 8.52 -9.55 -17.23
C ARG A 74 8.96 -10.93 -17.71
N LEU A 75 9.30 -11.84 -16.79
CA LEU A 75 9.63 -13.24 -17.13
C LEU A 75 8.52 -13.92 -17.94
N ILE A 76 7.27 -13.74 -17.51
CA ILE A 76 6.09 -14.31 -18.18
C ILE A 76 5.84 -13.60 -19.53
N GLU A 77 5.98 -12.27 -19.60
CA GLU A 77 5.88 -11.52 -20.86
C GLU A 77 6.93 -11.99 -21.88
N ASP A 78 8.20 -12.17 -21.47
CA ASP A 78 9.28 -12.60 -22.37
C ASP A 78 9.13 -14.06 -22.83
N LEU A 79 8.71 -14.97 -21.94
CA LEU A 79 8.35 -16.35 -22.28
C LEU A 79 7.23 -16.41 -23.33
N LEU A 80 6.24 -15.51 -23.24
CA LEU A 80 5.13 -15.43 -24.19
C LEU A 80 5.56 -14.77 -25.50
N ASN A 81 6.35 -13.69 -25.43
CA ASN A 81 6.91 -13.02 -26.60
C ASN A 81 7.77 -13.98 -27.45
N ARG A 82 8.56 -14.86 -26.80
CA ARG A 82 9.33 -15.93 -27.48
C ARG A 82 8.44 -16.93 -28.23
N GLN A 83 7.20 -17.14 -27.77
CA GLN A 83 6.18 -17.99 -28.43
C GLN A 83 5.29 -17.22 -29.41
N GLY A 84 5.51 -15.91 -29.63
CA GLY A 84 4.62 -15.06 -30.43
C GLY A 84 3.27 -14.75 -29.78
N LYS A 85 3.10 -15.04 -28.49
CA LYS A 85 1.89 -14.83 -27.69
C LYS A 85 1.99 -13.51 -26.89
N SER A 86 0.90 -13.07 -26.26
CA SER A 86 0.95 -11.97 -25.29
C SER A 86 -0.13 -12.10 -24.22
N LEU A 87 0.13 -11.59 -23.01
CA LEU A 87 -0.81 -11.64 -21.86
C LEU A 87 -2.21 -11.07 -22.14
N LYS A 88 -2.37 -10.22 -23.16
CA LYS A 88 -3.65 -9.58 -23.52
C LYS A 88 -4.49 -10.38 -24.53
N LEU A 89 -3.92 -11.44 -25.11
CA LEU A 89 -4.50 -12.22 -26.21
C LEU A 89 -4.54 -13.74 -25.95
N LEU A 90 -4.00 -14.21 -24.82
CA LEU A 90 -4.13 -15.60 -24.39
C LEU A 90 -5.60 -15.98 -24.12
N ASP A 91 -6.02 -17.14 -24.59
CA ASP A 91 -7.26 -17.77 -24.13
C ASP A 91 -7.03 -18.42 -22.74
N PRO A 92 -7.96 -18.32 -21.76
CA PRO A 92 -7.82 -18.96 -20.44
C PRO A 92 -7.65 -20.49 -20.47
N THR A 93 -7.95 -21.15 -21.60
CA THR A 93 -7.74 -22.59 -21.84
C THR A 93 -6.44 -22.91 -22.58
N GLU A 94 -5.69 -21.89 -23.01
CA GLU A 94 -4.48 -22.06 -23.82
C GLU A 94 -3.30 -22.53 -22.98
N VAL A 95 -2.77 -23.72 -23.29
CA VAL A 95 -1.55 -24.21 -22.67
C VAL A 95 -0.36 -23.37 -23.17
N VAL A 96 0.39 -22.84 -22.21
CA VAL A 96 1.62 -22.08 -22.43
C VAL A 96 2.79 -23.01 -22.11
N GLU A 97 3.70 -23.19 -23.06
CA GLU A 97 4.90 -24.00 -22.84
C GLU A 97 5.94 -23.20 -22.04
N VAL A 98 6.67 -23.86 -21.14
CA VAL A 98 7.73 -23.24 -20.34
C VAL A 98 9.08 -23.57 -20.96
N ASP A 99 9.67 -22.58 -21.63
CA ASP A 99 11.00 -22.71 -22.23
C ASP A 99 12.11 -22.83 -21.18
N GLU A 100 13.28 -23.33 -21.60
CA GLU A 100 14.40 -23.60 -20.71
C GLU A 100 15.00 -22.33 -20.07
N GLN A 101 15.04 -21.21 -20.79
CA GLN A 101 15.51 -19.94 -20.23
C GLN A 101 14.58 -19.50 -19.09
N ALA A 102 13.27 -19.50 -19.33
CA ALA A 102 12.30 -19.11 -18.32
C ALA A 102 12.31 -20.04 -17.10
N ARG A 103 12.49 -21.34 -17.33
CA ARG A 103 12.63 -22.34 -16.26
C ARG A 103 13.85 -22.07 -15.38
N LEU A 104 14.98 -21.69 -15.99
CA LEU A 104 16.23 -21.35 -15.27
C LEU A 104 16.11 -20.03 -14.49
N GLU A 105 15.53 -18.98 -15.09
CA GLU A 105 15.29 -17.71 -14.41
C GLU A 105 14.28 -17.84 -13.25
N ALA A 106 13.24 -18.66 -13.42
CA ALA A 106 12.32 -19.00 -12.34
C ALA A 106 13.00 -19.77 -11.20
N GLN A 107 13.86 -20.75 -11.54
CA GLN A 107 14.65 -21.50 -10.55
C GLN A 107 15.61 -20.59 -9.76
N GLN A 108 16.28 -19.65 -10.44
CA GLN A 108 17.12 -18.64 -9.77
C GLN A 108 16.31 -17.71 -8.87
N MET A 109 15.08 -17.34 -9.26
CA MET A 109 14.24 -16.52 -8.39
C MET A 109 13.82 -17.22 -7.09
N ILE A 110 13.61 -18.54 -7.10
CA ILE A 110 13.20 -19.33 -5.92
C ILE A 110 14.35 -20.04 -5.19
N ALA A 111 15.60 -19.83 -5.62
CA ALA A 111 16.80 -20.34 -4.95
C ALA A 111 16.96 -19.77 -3.52
N GLU A 112 17.86 -20.34 -2.71
CA GLU A 112 18.07 -19.93 -1.31
C GLU A 112 18.46 -18.44 -1.17
N ASP A 113 19.26 -17.93 -2.12
CA ASP A 113 19.65 -16.53 -2.28
C ASP A 113 18.71 -15.71 -3.18
N GLY A 114 17.66 -16.34 -3.73
CA GLY A 114 16.76 -15.77 -4.71
C GLY A 114 15.73 -14.79 -4.12
N PRO A 115 15.26 -13.78 -4.89
CA PRO A 115 14.28 -12.79 -4.45
C PRO A 115 12.86 -13.35 -4.17
N LEU A 116 12.61 -14.64 -4.39
CA LEU A 116 11.43 -15.41 -3.99
C LEU A 116 11.79 -16.67 -3.19
N GLY A 117 13.05 -16.81 -2.76
CA GLY A 117 13.53 -17.89 -1.90
C GLY A 117 12.99 -17.83 -0.48
N VAL A 118 13.06 -18.97 0.22
CA VAL A 118 12.56 -19.19 1.58
C VAL A 118 13.08 -18.13 2.57
N GLU A 119 14.38 -17.86 2.54
CA GLU A 119 15.03 -16.87 3.40
C GLU A 119 14.53 -15.44 3.10
N ALA A 120 14.56 -15.02 1.83
CA ALA A 120 14.14 -13.68 1.43
C ALA A 120 12.64 -13.43 1.65
N VAL A 121 11.76 -14.41 1.39
CA VAL A 121 10.30 -14.28 1.61
C VAL A 121 9.98 -14.25 3.10
N SER A 122 10.55 -15.17 3.89
CA SER A 122 10.34 -15.19 5.34
C SER A 122 10.78 -13.87 5.99
N GLN A 123 11.96 -13.35 5.62
CA GLN A 123 12.48 -12.11 6.20
C GLN A 123 11.58 -10.91 5.93
N ARG A 124 11.09 -10.74 4.69
CA ARG A 124 10.17 -9.62 4.36
C ARG A 124 8.84 -9.71 5.11
N ILE A 125 8.34 -10.91 5.41
CA ILE A 125 7.11 -11.08 6.20
C ILE A 125 7.37 -10.77 7.68
N VAL A 126 8.50 -11.20 8.23
CA VAL A 126 8.92 -10.88 9.61
C VAL A 126 9.17 -9.38 9.79
N ASP A 127 9.94 -8.76 8.89
CA ASP A 127 10.16 -7.30 8.86
C ASP A 127 8.82 -6.54 8.83
N PHE A 128 7.86 -7.00 8.02
CA PHE A 128 6.54 -6.38 7.91
C PHE A 128 5.72 -6.54 9.20
N ALA A 129 5.76 -7.71 9.83
CA ALA A 129 5.08 -8.00 11.10
C ALA A 129 5.65 -7.17 12.27
N ILE A 130 6.97 -7.00 12.33
CA ILE A 130 7.65 -6.13 13.29
C ILE A 130 7.31 -4.65 13.00
N ALA A 131 7.35 -4.22 11.74
CA ALA A 131 7.05 -2.84 11.35
C ALA A 131 5.58 -2.44 11.60
N ILE A 132 4.61 -3.34 11.38
CA ILE A 132 3.18 -3.04 11.61
C ILE A 132 2.76 -3.13 13.08
N SER A 133 3.45 -3.93 13.90
CA SER A 133 3.24 -3.97 15.35
C SER A 133 3.86 -2.78 16.09
N GLY A 134 4.85 -2.12 15.47
CA GLY A 134 5.64 -1.04 16.07
C GLY A 134 6.84 -1.55 16.87
N GLY A 135 7.33 -2.77 16.59
CA GLY A 135 8.31 -3.47 17.43
C GLY A 135 7.73 -4.04 18.73
N ASP A 136 6.40 -4.04 18.88
CA ASP A 136 5.73 -4.41 20.12
C ASP A 136 5.55 -5.92 20.26
N LYS A 137 6.44 -6.54 21.03
CA LYS A 137 6.42 -7.97 21.35
C LYS A 137 5.15 -8.44 22.08
N SER A 138 4.39 -7.55 22.73
CA SER A 138 3.10 -7.96 23.34
C SER A 138 2.06 -8.37 22.28
N LYS A 139 2.27 -7.99 21.02
CA LYS A 139 1.43 -8.40 19.88
C LYS A 139 1.88 -9.71 19.22
N LEU A 140 2.96 -10.35 19.69
CA LEU A 140 3.60 -11.50 19.01
C LEU A 140 2.62 -12.63 18.68
N ASP A 141 1.79 -13.05 19.63
CA ASP A 141 0.81 -14.11 19.41
C ASP A 141 -0.25 -13.72 18.37
N SER A 142 -0.63 -12.44 18.33
CA SER A 142 -1.55 -11.91 17.31
C SER A 142 -0.90 -11.84 15.92
N LEU A 143 0.41 -11.57 15.85
CA LEU A 143 1.17 -11.63 14.58
C LEU A 143 1.27 -13.07 14.07
N LYS A 144 1.65 -14.02 14.94
CA LYS A 144 1.71 -15.45 14.61
C LYS A 144 0.34 -15.96 14.13
N ALA A 145 -0.74 -15.65 14.85
CA ALA A 145 -2.09 -16.04 14.48
C ALA A 145 -2.54 -15.44 13.12
N ALA A 146 -2.25 -14.16 12.86
CA ALA A 146 -2.59 -13.53 11.58
C ALA A 146 -1.80 -14.11 10.39
N ILE A 147 -0.55 -14.53 10.62
CA ILE A 147 0.28 -15.21 9.60
C ILE A 147 -0.25 -16.62 9.34
N ASP A 148 -0.52 -17.41 10.39
CA ASP A 148 -1.15 -18.73 10.30
C ASP A 148 -2.50 -18.69 9.56
N GLU A 149 -3.35 -17.71 9.87
CA GLU A 149 -4.61 -17.50 9.14
C GLU A 149 -4.35 -17.17 7.66
N GLY A 150 -3.40 -16.28 7.37
CA GLY A 150 -3.02 -15.92 6.00
C GLY A 150 -2.52 -17.10 5.17
N PHE A 151 -1.69 -17.97 5.75
CA PHE A 151 -1.22 -19.20 5.09
C PHE A 151 -2.36 -20.21 4.88
N LYS A 152 -3.28 -20.37 5.83
CA LYS A 152 -4.49 -21.21 5.67
C LYS A 152 -5.46 -20.67 4.61
N GLN A 153 -5.60 -19.35 4.50
CA GLN A 153 -6.37 -18.73 3.42
C GLN A 153 -5.70 -18.98 2.06
N ALA A 154 -4.38 -18.84 1.95
CA ALA A 154 -3.62 -19.13 0.74
C ALA A 154 -3.74 -20.61 0.34
N GLU A 155 -3.60 -21.55 1.29
CA GLU A 155 -3.77 -22.98 1.05
C GLU A 155 -5.16 -23.30 0.46
N LYS A 156 -6.21 -22.72 1.04
CA LYS A 156 -7.59 -22.89 0.58
C LYS A 156 -7.83 -22.31 -0.83
N ILE A 157 -7.14 -21.23 -1.19
CA ILE A 157 -7.24 -20.60 -2.52
C ILE A 157 -6.51 -21.42 -3.58
N LEU A 158 -5.35 -22.01 -3.24
CA LEU A 158 -4.49 -22.75 -4.16
C LEU A 158 -4.82 -24.25 -4.24
N GLY A 159 -5.61 -24.78 -3.31
CA GLY A 159 -5.94 -26.22 -3.21
C GLY A 159 -4.85 -27.05 -2.53
N GLY A 160 -3.97 -26.40 -1.76
CA GLY A 160 -2.77 -26.98 -1.16
C GLY A 160 -1.57 -26.04 -1.27
N LEU A 161 -0.66 -26.05 -0.29
CA LEU A 161 0.61 -25.34 -0.38
C LEU A 161 1.73 -26.22 -0.96
N PRO A 162 2.63 -25.68 -1.80
CA PRO A 162 3.87 -26.37 -2.18
C PRO A 162 4.87 -26.38 -1.02
N GLU A 163 5.89 -27.26 -1.09
CA GLU A 163 6.85 -27.45 -0.01
C GLU A 163 7.61 -26.17 0.37
N ILE A 164 8.05 -25.39 -0.63
CA ILE A 164 8.72 -24.10 -0.44
C ILE A 164 7.87 -23.11 0.40
N SER A 165 6.54 -23.18 0.31
CA SER A 165 5.64 -22.35 1.13
C SER A 165 5.52 -22.84 2.57
N ARG A 166 5.60 -24.15 2.83
CA ARG A 166 5.70 -24.70 4.20
C ARG A 166 7.02 -24.30 4.85
N GLN A 167 8.14 -24.52 4.16
CA GLN A 167 9.48 -24.11 4.60
C GLN A 167 9.54 -22.60 4.91
N THR A 168 8.87 -21.77 4.10
CA THR A 168 8.74 -20.33 4.35
C THR A 168 7.92 -20.02 5.61
N TYR A 169 6.79 -20.71 5.83
CA TYR A 169 5.98 -20.58 7.03
C TYR A 169 6.74 -20.97 8.31
N ASP A 170 7.40 -22.13 8.30
CA ASP A 170 8.15 -22.64 9.45
C ASP A 170 9.29 -21.68 9.84
N LEU A 171 10.03 -21.17 8.85
CA LEU A 171 11.11 -20.19 9.08
C LEU A 171 10.59 -18.82 9.54
N ILE A 172 9.39 -18.38 9.14
CA ILE A 172 8.75 -17.18 9.71
C ILE A 172 8.48 -17.38 11.21
N MET A 173 7.93 -18.55 11.59
CA MET A 173 7.64 -18.84 13.00
C MET A 173 8.93 -18.94 13.82
N GLU A 174 9.98 -19.59 13.30
CA GLU A 174 11.29 -19.65 13.96
C GLU A 174 11.90 -18.24 14.15
N LYS A 175 11.86 -17.40 13.11
CA LYS A 175 12.36 -16.02 13.18
C LYS A 175 11.58 -15.16 14.18
N LEU A 176 10.26 -15.35 14.30
CA LEU A 176 9.43 -14.66 15.29
C LEU A 176 9.69 -15.15 16.72
N ASP A 177 9.89 -16.46 16.91
CA ASP A 177 10.32 -17.06 18.18
C ASP A 177 11.71 -16.57 18.59
N ASN A 178 12.64 -16.47 17.65
CA ASN A 178 13.98 -15.98 17.91
C ASN A 178 13.98 -14.47 18.20
N TRP A 179 13.19 -13.68 17.45
CA TRP A 179 12.96 -12.27 17.77
C TRP A 179 12.46 -12.07 19.20
N GLU A 180 11.50 -12.87 19.69
CA GLU A 180 11.03 -12.80 21.08
C GLU A 180 12.19 -12.91 22.08
N LYS A 181 13.07 -13.91 21.88
CA LYS A 181 14.20 -14.25 22.75
C LYS A 181 15.33 -13.22 22.72
N SER A 182 15.51 -12.46 21.64
CA SER A 182 16.67 -11.56 21.45
C SER A 182 16.77 -10.37 22.41
N ASP A 183 15.75 -10.06 23.22
CA ASP A 183 15.78 -8.99 24.24
C ASP A 183 15.55 -9.53 25.67
N LYS A 184 16.02 -10.76 25.95
CA LYS A 184 15.97 -11.41 27.28
C LYS A 184 17.38 -11.67 27.84
#